data_AF-A0A4U7BS19-F1
#
_entry.id   AF-A0A4U7BS19-F1
#
_cell.length_a   1.000
_cell.length_b   1.000
_cell.length_c   1.000
_cell.angle_alpha   90.00
_cell.angle_beta   90.00
_cell.angle_gamma   90.00
#
_symmetry.space_group_name_H-M   'P 1'
#
loop_
_entity.id
_entity.type
_entity.pdbx_description
1 polymer ?
#
loop_
_entity_poly.entity_id
_entity_poly.type
_entity_poly.pdbx_seq_one_letter_code
_entity_poly.pdbx_strand_id
1 'polypeptide(L)' 'MKKVLLFAIFSLVFSNVAFASSDCDTRCQILKEQWNIYYNKLRYCDKLPYYQATMCRLAAAHFKP' A
#
# COMPACT_ATOMS: atom_id res chain seq x y z
N MET A 1 3.47 44.75 13.12
CA MET A 1 4.43 43.79 12.50
C MET A 1 4.35 42.35 13.02
N LYS A 2 3.46 41.98 13.96
CA LYS A 2 3.36 40.60 14.47
C LYS A 2 2.57 39.62 13.57
N LYS A 3 1.67 40.13 12.72
CA LYS A 3 0.76 39.31 11.89
C LYS A 3 1.46 38.60 10.73
N VAL A 4 2.53 39.18 10.18
CA VAL A 4 3.28 38.64 9.03
C VAL A 4 4.13 37.42 9.43
N LEU A 5 4.63 37.41 10.68
CA LEU A 5 5.43 36.31 11.20
C LEU A 5 4.62 35.01 11.33
N LEU A 6 3.34 35.12 11.72
CA LEU A 6 2.45 33.97 11.85
C LEU A 6 2.14 33.31 10.50
N PHE A 7 2.00 34.11 9.43
CA PHE A 7 1.81 33.58 8.08
C PHE A 7 3.05 32.86 7.55
N ALA A 8 4.25 33.40 7.79
CA ALA A 8 5.50 32.75 7.36
C ALA A 8 5.72 31.40 8.04
N ILE A 9 5.38 31.28 9.33
CA ILE A 9 5.50 30.03 10.09
C ILE A 9 4.46 29.01 9.59
N PHE A 10 3.22 29.43 9.33
CA PHE A 10 2.19 28.56 8.76
C PHE A 10 2.60 28.03 7.37
N SER A 11 3.16 28.87 6.50
CA SER A 11 3.64 28.47 5.18
C SER A 11 4.81 27.45 5.23
N LEU A 12 5.69 27.56 6.22
CA LEU A 12 6.81 26.61 6.38
C LEU A 12 6.36 25.23 6.90
N VAL A 13 5.33 25.19 7.74
CA VAL A 13 4.82 23.92 8.30
C VAL A 13 4.11 23.09 7.22
N PHE A 14 3.40 23.71 6.28
CA PHE A 14 2.72 22.97 5.20
C PHE A 14 3.67 22.38 4.15
N SER A 15 4.82 23.00 3.91
CA SER A 15 5.80 22.50 2.92
C SER A 15 6.44 21.18 3.35
N ASN A 16 6.62 20.96 4.66
CA ASN A 16 7.21 19.71 5.18
C ASN A 16 6.23 18.53 5.19
N VAL A 17 4.91 18.76 5.16
CA VAL A 17 3.91 17.68 5.11
C VAL A 17 3.77 17.10 3.70
N ALA A 18 4.02 17.91 2.66
CA ALA A 18 3.95 17.47 1.27
C ALA A 18 5.13 16.57 0.83
N PHE A 19 6.27 16.66 1.51
CA PHE A 19 7.48 15.88 1.16
C PHE A 19 7.52 14.49 1.81
N ALA A 20 6.70 14.24 2.84
CA ALA A 20 6.63 12.93 3.50
C ALA A 20 5.76 11.91 2.72
N SER A 21 4.98 12.35 1.73
CA SER A 21 4.13 11.46 0.93
C SER A 21 4.76 10.99 -0.38
N SER A 22 5.89 11.57 -0.81
CA SER A 22 6.53 11.22 -2.10
C SER A 22 7.41 9.98 -2.03
N ASP A 23 7.88 9.57 -0.85
CA ASP A 23 8.67 8.33 -0.69
C ASP A 23 7.78 7.06 -0.63
N CYS A 24 6.46 7.22 -0.59
CA CYS A 24 5.53 6.10 -0.73
C CYS A 24 5.37 5.68 -2.20
N ASP A 25 5.97 6.36 -3.17
CA ASP A 25 5.55 6.13 -4.56
C ASP A 25 6.00 4.76 -5.09
N THR A 26 7.29 4.44 -5.09
CA THR A 26 7.78 3.15 -5.62
C THR A 26 7.56 1.97 -4.67
N ARG A 27 7.88 2.11 -3.38
CA ARG A 27 7.75 0.99 -2.43
C ARG A 27 6.28 0.62 -2.18
N CYS A 28 5.39 1.60 -2.07
CA CYS A 28 3.96 1.32 -1.89
C CYS A 28 3.33 0.80 -3.19
N GLN A 29 3.79 1.25 -4.38
CA GLN A 29 3.39 0.64 -5.66
C GLN A 29 3.81 -0.82 -5.76
N ILE A 30 5.06 -1.17 -5.40
CA ILE A 30 5.54 -2.57 -5.41
C ILE A 30 4.74 -3.43 -4.44
N LEU A 31 4.52 -2.96 -3.20
CA LEU A 31 3.70 -3.68 -2.23
C LEU A 31 2.26 -3.87 -2.74
N LYS A 32 1.66 -2.83 -3.32
CA LYS A 32 0.32 -2.89 -3.90
C LYS A 32 0.23 -3.93 -5.01
N GLU A 33 1.24 -4.00 -5.88
CA GLU A 33 1.30 -5.00 -6.95
C GLU A 33 1.45 -6.42 -6.39
N GLN A 34 2.32 -6.62 -5.38
CA GLN A 34 2.47 -7.91 -4.70
C GLN A 34 1.17 -8.37 -4.04
N TRP A 35 0.46 -7.46 -3.35
CA TRP A 35 -0.85 -7.74 -2.79
C TRP A 35 -1.86 -8.09 -3.88
N ASN A 36 -1.87 -7.37 -5.00
CA ASN A 36 -2.78 -7.66 -6.11
C ASN A 36 -2.54 -9.07 -6.72
N ILE A 37 -1.27 -9.46 -6.88
CA ILE A 37 -0.90 -10.81 -7.32
C ILE A 37 -1.39 -11.87 -6.32
N TYR A 38 -1.15 -11.64 -5.02
CA TYR A 38 -1.61 -12.53 -3.95
C TYR A 38 -3.14 -12.71 -3.96
N TYR A 39 -3.90 -11.62 -4.04
CA TYR A 39 -5.37 -11.69 -4.07
C TYR A 39 -5.91 -12.34 -5.34
N ASN A 40 -5.27 -12.13 -6.50
CA ASN A 40 -5.65 -12.81 -7.73
C ASN A 40 -5.44 -14.33 -7.62
N LYS A 41 -4.36 -14.78 -6.97
CA LYS A 41 -4.15 -16.22 -6.68
C LYS A 41 -5.25 -16.77 -5.77
N LEU A 42 -5.62 -16.05 -4.70
CA LEU A 42 -6.72 -16.47 -3.82
C LEU A 42 -8.05 -16.58 -4.59
N ARG A 43 -8.35 -15.60 -5.44
CA ARG A 43 -9.57 -15.60 -6.27
C ARG A 43 -9.61 -16.76 -7.26
N TYR A 44 -8.44 -17.19 -7.76
CA TYR A 44 -8.33 -18.41 -8.55
C TYR A 44 -8.63 -19.64 -7.69
N CYS A 45 -8.07 -19.73 -6.49
CA CYS A 45 -8.32 -20.84 -5.57
C CYS A 45 -9.82 -20.99 -5.23
N ASP A 46 -10.57 -19.90 -5.13
CA ASP A 46 -12.00 -19.91 -4.83
C ASP A 46 -12.87 -20.54 -5.93
N LYS A 47 -12.34 -20.68 -7.15
CA LYS A 47 -13.02 -21.35 -8.28
C LYS A 47 -12.81 -22.86 -8.29
N LEU A 48 -11.95 -23.38 -7.43
CA LEU A 48 -11.60 -24.80 -7.40
C LEU A 48 -12.52 -25.59 -6.45
N PRO A 49 -12.68 -26.91 -6.67
CA PRO A 49 -13.27 -27.82 -5.70
C PRO A 49 -12.60 -27.74 -4.32
N TYR A 50 -13.36 -27.98 -3.25
CA TYR A 50 -12.96 -27.74 -1.85
C TYR A 50 -11.53 -28.18 -1.49
N TYR A 51 -11.13 -29.39 -1.84
CA TYR A 51 -9.80 -29.92 -1.53
C TYR A 51 -8.69 -29.16 -2.29
N GLN A 52 -8.90 -28.91 -3.59
CA GLN A 52 -7.96 -28.17 -4.43
C GLN A 52 -7.88 -26.69 -4.02
N ALA A 53 -9.01 -26.08 -3.65
CA ALA A 53 -9.06 -24.72 -3.11
C ALA A 53 -8.23 -24.60 -1.83
N THR A 54 -8.33 -25.59 -0.94
CA THR A 54 -7.57 -25.62 0.33
C THR A 54 -6.07 -25.68 0.06
N MET A 55 -5.62 -26.63 -0.77
CA MET A 55 -4.20 -26.76 -1.12
C MET A 55 -3.67 -25.53 -1.87
N CYS A 56 -4.49 -24.94 -2.75
CA CYS A 56 -4.16 -23.71 -3.47
C CYS A 56 -3.99 -22.52 -2.52
N ARG A 57 -4.88 -22.37 -1.52
CA ARG A 57 -4.76 -21.30 -0.51
C ARG A 57 -3.53 -21.50 0.39
N LEU A 58 -3.23 -22.74 0.76
CA LEU A 58 -1.98 -23.10 1.46
C LEU A 58 -0.75 -22.70 0.65
N ALA A 59 -0.73 -23.03 -0.65
CA ALA A 59 0.35 -22.61 -1.54
C ALA A 59 0.43 -21.08 -1.68
N ALA A 60 -0.73 -20.40 -1.81
CA ALA A 60 -0.81 -18.95 -1.91
C ALA A 60 -0.31 -18.23 -0.64
N ALA A 61 -0.45 -18.83 0.55
CA ALA A 61 0.02 -18.26 1.80
C ALA A 61 1.53 -17.99 1.81
N HIS A 62 2.32 -18.79 1.08
CA HIS A 62 3.77 -18.56 0.91
C HIS A 62 4.11 -17.35 0.04
N PHE A 63 3.12 -16.79 -0.68
CA PHE A 63 3.28 -15.60 -1.53
C PHE A 63 2.68 -14.34 -0.89
N LYS A 64 2.25 -14.41 0.38
CA LYS A 64 1.78 -13.24 1.10
C LYS A 64 2.96 -12.26 1.29
N PRO A 65 2.89 -11.03 0.76
CA PRO A 65 3.94 -10.03 0.98
C PRO A 65 4.04 -9.59 2.44
#